data_AF-A0A9E0LI97-F1
#
_entry.id   AF-A0A9E0LI97-F1
#
_cell.length_a   1.000
_cell.length_b   1.000
_cell.length_c   1.000
_cell.angle_alpha   90.00
_cell.angle_beta   90.00
_cell.angle_gamma   90.00
#
_symmetry.space_group_name_H-M   'P 1'
#
loop_
_entity.id
_entity.type
_entity.pdbx_description
1 polymer ?
#
loop_
_entity_poly.entity_id
_entity_poly.type
_entity_poly.pdbx_seq_one_letter_code
_entity_poly.pdbx_strand_id
1 'polypeptide(L)'
;MGAALSYVAVKDRPDSALLKSLNINEMTSGTDLHALYGADTINGCVFESGWFVITIYGDSEALLSPKVLKQLSAGSRLVACEVEEHVMVSTAAGWINGEQVWSVVYDSQEDDEEIVVTGNPPAGFNEMAAALRKELTFFEIPTELVHNICGFEYLGNNFFPHFEIDF
;
A
#
# COMPACT_ATOMS: atom_id res chain seq x y z
N MET A 1 -13.50 -9.43 -13.69
CA MET A 1 -13.26 -7.98 -13.58
C MET A 1 -12.49 -7.83 -12.29
N GLY A 2 -11.18 -7.59 -12.37
CA GLY A 2 -10.32 -7.40 -11.22
C GLY A 2 -9.87 -5.95 -11.10
N ALA A 3 -9.55 -5.49 -9.90
CA ALA A 3 -8.90 -4.21 -9.67
C ALA A 3 -7.39 -4.27 -9.98
N ALA A 4 -6.86 -3.20 -10.57
CA ALA A 4 -5.43 -2.94 -10.75
C ALA A 4 -5.09 -1.62 -10.06
N LEU A 5 -4.80 -1.68 -8.76
CA LEU A 5 -4.63 -0.51 -7.90
C LEU A 5 -3.25 -0.48 -7.28
N SER A 6 -2.61 0.67 -7.35
CA SER A 6 -1.38 0.96 -6.61
C SER A 6 -1.56 2.19 -5.76
N TYR A 7 -1.07 2.13 -4.52
CA TYR A 7 -1.15 3.26 -3.63
C TYR A 7 0.03 3.34 -2.65
N VAL A 8 0.24 4.55 -2.15
CA VAL A 8 1.26 4.87 -1.16
C VAL A 8 0.62 5.68 -0.05
N ALA A 9 0.83 5.27 1.20
CA ALA A 9 0.45 5.99 2.39
C ALA A 9 1.70 6.58 3.04
N VAL A 10 1.81 7.91 3.11
CA VAL A 10 2.93 8.62 3.76
C VAL A 10 2.45 9.23 5.08
N LYS A 11 3.18 9.01 6.18
CA LYS A 11 2.69 9.45 7.51
C LYS A 11 2.66 10.98 7.65
N ASP A 12 3.58 11.66 6.99
CA ASP A 12 3.61 13.11 6.90
C ASP A 12 3.31 13.55 5.47
N ARG A 13 2.52 14.62 5.30
CA ARG A 13 2.25 15.17 3.98
C ARG A 13 3.57 15.59 3.31
N PRO A 14 3.92 15.04 2.13
CA PRO A 14 5.11 15.46 1.41
C PRO A 14 5.08 16.94 1.03
N ASP A 15 6.25 17.54 0.81
CA ASP A 15 6.35 18.94 0.41
C ASP A 15 5.63 19.20 -0.93
N SER A 16 4.92 20.34 -1.03
CA SER A 16 4.14 20.68 -2.21
C SER A 16 4.97 20.76 -3.50
N ALA A 17 6.27 21.08 -3.42
CA ALA A 17 7.16 21.05 -4.59
C ALA A 17 7.44 19.62 -5.06
N LEU A 18 7.57 18.67 -4.12
CA LEU A 18 7.71 17.25 -4.44
C LEU A 18 6.44 16.73 -5.10
N LEU A 19 5.26 17.02 -4.52
CA LEU A 19 3.97 16.61 -5.09
C LEU A 19 3.79 17.12 -6.52
N LYS A 20 4.11 18.40 -6.78
CA LYS A 20 4.10 18.97 -8.14
C LYS A 20 5.09 18.30 -9.07
N SER A 21 6.31 18.00 -8.61
CA SER A 21 7.32 17.35 -9.44
C SER A 21 6.94 15.92 -9.87
N LEU A 22 6.10 15.27 -9.08
CA LEU A 22 5.55 13.93 -9.33
C LEU A 22 4.18 13.98 -10.04
N ASN A 23 3.69 15.16 -10.42
CA ASN A 23 2.37 15.36 -11.03
C ASN A 23 1.20 14.81 -10.18
N ILE A 24 1.31 14.89 -8.86
CA ILE A 24 0.26 14.45 -7.94
C ILE A 24 -0.81 15.54 -7.86
N ASN A 25 -2.04 15.18 -8.20
CA ASN A 25 -3.20 16.05 -8.05
C ASN A 25 -3.72 15.97 -6.62
N GLU A 26 -3.53 17.05 -5.87
CA GLU A 26 -4.04 17.12 -4.49
C GLU A 26 -5.56 17.33 -4.48
N MET A 27 -6.26 16.42 -3.81
CA MET A 27 -7.69 16.54 -3.54
C MET A 27 -7.93 17.13 -2.16
N THR A 28 -9.05 17.84 -1.99
CA THR A 28 -9.40 18.53 -0.74
C THR A 28 -9.68 17.59 0.43
N SER A 29 -10.18 16.39 0.15
CA SER A 29 -10.45 15.32 1.13
C SER A 29 -10.80 14.02 0.40
N GLY A 30 -10.43 12.88 0.98
CA GLY A 30 -10.91 11.56 0.55
C GLY A 30 -11.35 10.75 1.76
N THR A 31 -12.38 9.94 1.60
CA THR A 31 -12.91 9.05 2.63
C THR A 31 -12.36 7.64 2.53
N ASP A 32 -11.91 7.26 1.33
CA ASP A 32 -11.44 5.93 0.97
C ASP A 32 -10.59 6.01 -0.32
N LEU A 33 -9.95 4.90 -0.69
CA LEU A 33 -9.12 4.84 -1.90
C LEU A 33 -9.93 5.04 -3.18
N HIS A 34 -11.20 4.63 -3.21
CA HIS A 34 -12.08 4.78 -4.37
C HIS A 34 -12.36 6.25 -4.70
N ALA A 35 -12.46 7.10 -3.68
CA ALA A 35 -12.62 8.55 -3.84
C ALA A 35 -11.42 9.22 -4.54
N LEU A 36 -10.24 8.57 -4.51
CA LEU A 36 -9.03 9.03 -5.20
C LEU A 36 -8.91 8.48 -6.63
N TYR A 37 -9.87 7.69 -7.10
CA TYR A 37 -9.79 7.09 -8.43
C TYR A 37 -9.92 8.13 -9.55
N GLY A 38 -8.95 8.09 -10.46
CA GLY A 38 -8.99 8.79 -11.73
C GLY A 38 -8.20 8.01 -12.78
N ALA A 39 -8.75 7.89 -13.98
CA ALA A 39 -8.04 7.25 -15.09
C ALA A 39 -6.78 8.04 -15.41
N ASP A 40 -5.63 7.36 -15.42
CA ASP A 40 -4.31 7.92 -15.78
C ASP A 40 -3.89 9.14 -14.95
N THR A 41 -4.44 9.31 -13.74
CA THR A 41 -4.06 10.40 -12.84
C THR A 41 -3.55 9.86 -11.51
N ILE A 42 -2.48 10.48 -11.02
CA ILE A 42 -2.00 10.26 -9.67
C ILE A 42 -2.72 11.27 -8.78
N ASN A 43 -3.57 10.79 -7.89
CA ASN A 43 -4.33 11.65 -6.98
C ASN A 43 -3.87 11.39 -5.55
N GLY A 44 -3.87 12.43 -4.73
CA GLY A 44 -3.56 12.24 -3.32
C GLY A 44 -4.31 13.18 -2.39
N CYS A 45 -4.57 12.72 -1.18
CA CYS A 45 -5.22 13.52 -0.15
C CYS A 45 -4.85 13.03 1.26
N VAL A 46 -5.21 13.83 2.27
CA VAL A 46 -5.11 13.43 3.67
C VAL A 46 -6.36 12.63 4.05
N PHE A 47 -6.17 11.43 4.59
CA PHE A 47 -7.23 10.59 5.15
C PHE A 47 -7.44 10.91 6.64
N GLU A 48 -8.60 10.54 7.19
CA GLU A 48 -8.92 10.72 8.62
C GLU A 48 -7.95 10.00 9.56
N SER A 49 -7.32 8.91 9.10
CA SER A 49 -6.26 8.19 9.82
C SER A 49 -4.95 8.98 9.95
N GLY A 50 -4.88 10.16 9.34
CA GLY A 50 -3.71 11.06 9.36
C GLY A 50 -2.63 10.70 8.35
N TRP A 51 -2.88 9.74 7.45
CA TRP A 51 -1.99 9.42 6.35
C TRP A 51 -2.26 10.33 5.14
N PHE A 52 -1.20 10.75 4.45
CA PHE A 52 -1.32 11.30 3.10
C PHE A 52 -1.26 10.15 2.10
N VAL A 53 -2.38 9.87 1.46
CA VAL A 53 -2.55 8.72 0.58
C VAL A 53 -2.48 9.18 -0.86
N ILE A 54 -1.71 8.47 -1.68
CA ILE A 54 -1.52 8.71 -3.11
C ILE A 54 -1.91 7.45 -3.84
N THR A 55 -2.73 7.54 -4.88
CA THR A 55 -3.19 6.39 -5.68
C THR A 55 -2.89 6.59 -7.15
N ILE A 56 -2.64 5.48 -7.84
CA ILE A 56 -2.65 5.39 -9.30
C ILE A 56 -3.39 4.11 -9.72
N TYR A 57 -4.12 4.21 -10.81
CA TYR A 57 -4.73 3.07 -11.49
C TYR A 57 -3.96 2.76 -12.77
N GLY A 58 -3.65 1.49 -13.02
CA GLY A 58 -2.91 1.08 -14.22
C GLY A 58 -1.38 1.14 -14.04
N ASP A 59 -0.73 2.21 -14.50
CA ASP A 59 0.74 2.33 -14.55
C ASP A 59 1.36 2.49 -13.14
N SER A 60 1.52 1.37 -12.43
CA SER A 60 2.06 1.34 -11.07
C SER A 60 3.49 1.83 -10.99
N GLU A 61 4.31 1.69 -12.04
CA GLU A 61 5.72 2.12 -12.06
C GLU A 61 5.87 3.63 -11.81
N ALA A 62 4.92 4.42 -12.29
CA ALA A 62 4.93 5.87 -12.10
C ALA A 62 4.87 6.29 -10.62
N LEU A 63 4.30 5.45 -9.74
CA LEU A 63 4.20 5.70 -8.30
C LEU A 63 5.09 4.79 -7.45
N LEU A 64 5.18 3.51 -7.80
CA LEU A 64 5.83 2.47 -7.01
C LEU A 64 7.30 2.23 -7.38
N SER A 65 7.85 2.96 -8.36
CA SER A 65 9.28 2.84 -8.64
C SER A 65 10.13 3.16 -7.38
N PRO A 66 11.23 2.43 -7.13
CA PRO A 66 12.10 2.67 -5.98
C PRO A 66 12.60 4.12 -5.87
N LYS A 67 12.74 4.81 -7.00
CA LYS A 67 13.13 6.22 -7.06
C LYS A 67 12.06 7.13 -6.45
N VAL A 68 10.79 6.91 -6.79
CA VAL A 68 9.67 7.71 -6.29
C VAL A 68 9.42 7.40 -4.81
N LEU A 69 9.40 6.12 -4.42
CA LEU A 69 9.26 5.71 -3.02
C LEU A 69 10.39 6.26 -2.13
N LYS A 70 11.62 6.27 -2.64
CA LYS A 70 12.75 6.90 -1.93
C LYS A 70 12.56 8.40 -1.71
N GLN A 71 12.00 9.11 -2.70
CA GLN A 71 11.74 10.54 -2.59
C GLN A 71 10.58 10.83 -1.62
N LEU A 72 9.48 10.06 -1.71
CA LEU A 72 8.30 10.21 -0.86
C LEU A 72 8.59 9.87 0.61
N SER A 73 9.50 8.93 0.89
CA SER A 73 9.88 8.54 2.25
C SER A 73 11.02 9.37 2.83
N ALA A 74 11.57 10.34 2.10
CA ALA A 74 12.69 11.13 2.57
C ALA A 74 12.29 11.94 3.82
N GLY A 75 12.84 11.58 4.99
CA GLY A 75 12.51 12.21 6.26
C GLY A 75 11.17 11.79 6.88
N SER A 76 10.52 10.74 6.37
CA SER A 76 9.28 10.19 6.92
C SER A 76 9.24 8.66 6.78
N ARG A 77 8.08 8.08 7.06
CA ARG A 77 7.74 6.68 6.82
C ARG A 77 6.60 6.59 5.82
N LEU A 78 6.67 5.60 4.94
CA LEU A 78 5.58 5.26 4.05
C LEU A 78 5.36 3.75 3.98
N VAL A 79 4.15 3.39 3.57
CA VAL A 79 3.78 2.05 3.13
C VAL A 79 3.31 2.15 1.69
N ALA A 80 3.86 1.30 0.83
CA ALA A 80 3.45 1.13 -0.55
C ALA A 80 2.68 -0.19 -0.69
N CYS A 81 1.68 -0.21 -1.56
CA CYS A 81 0.88 -1.39 -1.84
C CYS A 81 0.53 -1.45 -3.33
N GLU A 82 0.54 -2.66 -3.88
CA GLU A 82 0.04 -2.97 -5.21
C GLU A 82 -0.93 -4.13 -5.13
N VAL A 83 -2.01 -4.05 -5.89
CA VAL A 83 -3.01 -5.10 -6.04
C VAL A 83 -3.34 -5.23 -7.52
N GLU A 84 -3.07 -6.40 -8.07
CA GLU A 84 -3.41 -6.76 -9.44
C GLU A 84 -4.21 -8.07 -9.43
N GLU A 85 -5.54 -7.93 -9.38
CA GLU A 85 -6.47 -9.07 -9.30
C GLU A 85 -6.54 -9.88 -10.60
N HIS A 86 -6.10 -9.34 -11.75
CA HIS A 86 -6.13 -10.09 -13.02
C HIS A 86 -5.14 -11.26 -13.03
N VAL A 87 -4.01 -11.09 -12.35
CA VAL A 87 -2.98 -12.13 -12.21
C VAL A 87 -2.79 -12.59 -10.76
N MET A 88 -3.65 -12.13 -9.84
CA MET A 88 -3.63 -12.46 -8.42
C MET A 88 -2.25 -12.17 -7.78
N VAL A 89 -1.75 -10.96 -8.03
CA VAL A 89 -0.52 -10.43 -7.42
C VAL A 89 -0.88 -9.35 -6.41
N SER A 90 -0.30 -9.43 -5.21
CA SER A 90 -0.38 -8.38 -4.21
C SER A 90 0.96 -8.14 -3.54
N THR A 91 1.26 -6.88 -3.28
CA THR A 91 2.53 -6.48 -2.65
C THR A 91 2.31 -5.44 -1.58
N ALA A 92 3.17 -5.45 -0.58
CA ALA A 92 3.27 -4.44 0.44
C ALA A 92 4.75 -4.18 0.74
N ALA A 93 5.13 -2.91 0.88
CA ALA A 93 6.50 -2.53 1.24
C ALA A 93 6.52 -1.35 2.20
N GLY A 94 7.36 -1.45 3.23
CA GLY A 94 7.59 -0.37 4.17
C GLY A 94 8.89 0.34 3.86
N TRP A 95 8.87 1.67 3.92
CA TRP A 95 10.03 2.51 3.71
C TRP A 95 10.18 3.54 4.82
N ILE A 96 11.43 3.79 5.22
CA ILE A 96 11.79 4.78 6.22
C ILE A 96 13.00 5.55 5.70
N ASN A 97 12.91 6.89 5.70
CA ASN A 97 14.02 7.77 5.32
C ASN A 97 14.68 7.43 3.96
N GLY A 98 13.89 7.02 2.98
CA GLY A 98 14.39 6.70 1.64
C GLY A 98 14.93 5.27 1.46
N GLU A 99 14.78 4.40 2.46
CA GLU A 99 15.22 3.00 2.42
C GLU A 99 14.05 2.04 2.65
N GLN A 100 13.98 0.98 1.84
CA GLN A 100 13.03 -0.11 2.04
C GLN A 100 13.46 -0.94 3.25
N VAL A 101 12.61 -1.02 4.26
CA VAL A 101 12.88 -1.74 5.51
C VAL A 101 12.27 -3.15 5.53
N TRP A 102 11.21 -3.36 4.77
CA TRP A 102 10.58 -4.66 4.56
C TRP A 102 9.76 -4.70 3.27
N SER A 103 9.53 -5.90 2.75
CA SER A 103 8.53 -6.16 1.72
C SER A 103 7.87 -7.52 1.93
N VAL A 104 6.61 -7.62 1.51
CA VAL A 104 5.81 -8.83 1.48
C VAL A 104 5.19 -8.91 0.09
N VAL A 105 5.44 -10.00 -0.63
CA VAL A 105 4.98 -10.20 -2.01
C VAL A 105 4.29 -11.54 -2.09
N TYR A 106 3.09 -11.54 -2.66
CA TYR A 106 2.41 -12.73 -3.12
C TYR A 106 2.18 -12.61 -4.62
N ASP A 107 2.54 -13.66 -5.35
CA ASP A 107 2.37 -13.75 -6.80
C ASP A 107 1.87 -15.16 -7.11
N SER A 108 0.62 -15.31 -7.53
CA SER A 108 0.07 -16.64 -7.86
C SER A 108 0.64 -17.23 -9.14
N GLN A 109 1.39 -16.45 -9.92
CA GLN A 109 2.05 -16.91 -11.14
C GLN A 109 3.37 -17.62 -10.83
N GLU A 110 3.93 -17.43 -9.64
CA GLU A 110 5.09 -18.15 -9.13
C GLU A 110 4.64 -19.42 -8.39
N ASP A 111 5.34 -20.53 -8.62
CA ASP A 111 4.79 -21.90 -8.58
C ASP A 111 4.62 -22.54 -7.19
N ASP A 112 4.45 -21.78 -6.09
CA ASP A 112 4.51 -22.37 -4.74
C ASP A 112 3.51 -21.84 -3.69
N GLU A 113 2.49 -21.03 -4.05
CA GLU A 113 1.62 -20.35 -3.06
C GLU A 113 2.44 -19.65 -1.95
N GLU A 114 3.69 -19.27 -2.28
CA GLU A 114 4.67 -18.82 -1.30
C GLU A 114 4.60 -17.30 -1.18
N ILE A 115 4.73 -16.82 0.05
CA ILE A 115 4.86 -15.40 0.32
C ILE A 115 6.33 -15.08 0.53
N VAL A 116 6.86 -14.24 -0.35
CA VAL A 116 8.22 -13.74 -0.24
C VAL A 116 8.24 -12.58 0.75
N VAL A 117 8.96 -12.77 1.85
CA VAL A 117 9.16 -11.73 2.87
C VAL A 117 10.62 -11.33 2.89
N THR A 118 10.88 -10.03 2.80
CA THR A 118 12.22 -9.46 2.98
C THR A 118 12.22 -8.43 4.11
N GLY A 119 13.36 -8.31 4.80
CA GLY A 119 13.51 -7.37 5.91
C GLY A 119 12.71 -7.77 7.16
N ASN A 120 12.28 -6.76 7.92
CA ASN A 120 11.54 -6.96 9.18
C ASN A 120 10.15 -6.31 9.07
N PRO A 121 9.10 -7.07 8.70
CA PRO A 121 7.73 -6.55 8.71
C PRO A 121 7.29 -6.18 10.13
N PRO A 122 6.22 -5.38 10.28
CA PRO A 122 5.69 -4.96 11.58
C PRO A 122 5.39 -6.12 12.54
N ALA A 123 5.39 -5.80 13.84
CA ALA A 123 4.96 -6.75 14.87
C ALA A 123 3.55 -7.28 14.57
N GLY A 124 3.26 -8.54 14.92
CA GLY A 124 1.98 -9.16 14.60
C GLY A 124 1.85 -9.72 13.17
N PHE A 125 2.75 -9.36 12.23
CA PHE A 125 2.72 -9.88 10.85
C PHE A 125 2.64 -11.42 10.79
N ASN A 126 3.48 -12.11 11.57
CA ASN A 126 3.54 -13.57 11.53
C ASN A 126 2.24 -14.23 12.00
N GLU A 127 1.56 -13.64 12.99
CA GLU A 127 0.30 -14.16 13.53
C GLU A 127 -0.84 -13.95 12.54
N MET A 128 -0.95 -12.73 12.00
CA MET A 128 -1.90 -12.36 10.94
C MET A 128 -1.71 -13.24 9.69
N ALA A 129 -0.47 -13.36 9.19
CA ALA A 129 -0.16 -14.20 8.03
C ALA A 129 -0.43 -15.69 8.30
N ALA A 130 -0.17 -16.19 9.51
CA ALA A 130 -0.50 -17.58 9.86
C ALA A 130 -2.01 -17.85 9.93
N ALA A 131 -2.82 -16.86 10.27
CA ALA A 131 -4.27 -16.96 10.23
C ALA A 131 -4.78 -17.04 8.77
N LEU A 132 -4.37 -16.10 7.92
CA LEU A 132 -4.78 -16.05 6.51
C LEU A 132 -4.31 -17.27 5.71
N ARG A 133 -3.09 -17.77 5.96
CA ARG A 133 -2.61 -19.02 5.33
C ARG A 133 -3.50 -20.23 5.62
N LYS A 134 -4.14 -20.31 6.80
CA LYS A 134 -5.06 -21.41 7.12
C LYS A 134 -6.37 -21.33 6.33
N GLU A 135 -6.73 -20.13 5.90
CA GLU A 135 -7.92 -19.85 5.10
C GLU A 135 -7.62 -19.88 3.59
N LEU A 136 -6.36 -20.15 3.19
CA LEU A 136 -5.87 -20.12 1.81
C LEU A 136 -6.04 -18.75 1.14
N THR A 137 -5.98 -17.67 1.93
CA THR A 137 -6.12 -16.26 1.51
C THR A 137 -4.75 -15.58 1.41
N PHE A 138 -3.85 -16.16 0.60
CA PHE A 138 -2.48 -15.66 0.46
C PHE A 138 -2.40 -14.27 -0.18
N PHE A 139 -3.29 -14.01 -1.13
CA PHE A 139 -3.42 -12.73 -1.83
C PHE A 139 -3.78 -11.58 -0.88
N GLU A 140 -4.50 -11.87 0.19
CA GLU A 140 -4.96 -10.90 1.17
C GLU A 140 -3.86 -10.54 2.18
N ILE A 141 -2.77 -11.32 2.28
CA ILE A 141 -1.74 -11.08 3.30
C ILE A 141 -1.06 -9.71 3.17
N PRO A 142 -0.61 -9.27 1.96
CA PRO A 142 -0.05 -7.93 1.80
C PRO A 142 -1.06 -6.82 2.07
N THR A 143 -2.31 -6.96 1.60
CA THR A 143 -3.34 -5.93 1.73
C THR A 143 -3.82 -5.78 3.16
N GLU A 144 -3.99 -6.89 3.89
CA GLU A 144 -4.30 -6.92 5.32
C GLU A 144 -3.18 -6.32 6.16
N LEU A 145 -1.91 -6.55 5.77
CA LEU A 145 -0.79 -5.90 6.43
C LEU A 145 -0.88 -4.38 6.31
N VAL A 146 -1.16 -3.86 5.11
CA VAL A 146 -1.31 -2.40 4.92
C VAL A 146 -2.52 -1.86 5.66
N HIS A 147 -3.64 -2.59 5.69
CA HIS A 147 -4.80 -2.23 6.48
C HIS A 147 -4.46 -2.06 7.97
N ASN A 148 -3.78 -3.04 8.56
CA ASN A 148 -3.41 -2.99 9.99
C ASN A 148 -2.40 -1.88 10.30
N ILE A 149 -1.64 -1.40 9.31
CA ILE A 149 -0.73 -0.24 9.47
C ILE A 149 -1.45 1.11 9.30
N CYS A 150 -2.27 1.22 8.27
CA CYS A 150 -2.77 2.50 7.78
C CYS A 150 -4.22 2.81 8.21
N GLY A 151 -4.98 1.78 8.59
CA GLY A 151 -6.36 1.88 9.05
C GLY A 151 -7.39 2.07 7.93
N PHE A 152 -7.05 1.74 6.68
CA PHE A 152 -7.99 1.80 5.55
C PHE A 152 -7.79 0.60 4.60
N GLU A 153 -8.89 0.18 3.96
CA GLU A 153 -8.93 -0.97 3.03
C GLU A 153 -8.84 -0.52 1.57
N TYR A 154 -8.33 -1.39 0.70
CA TYR A 154 -8.24 -1.12 -0.74
C TYR A 154 -9.57 -1.28 -1.50
N LEU A 155 -10.50 -2.10 -0.97
CA LEU A 155 -11.86 -2.25 -1.52
C LEU A 155 -12.91 -1.37 -0.83
N GLY A 156 -12.51 -0.61 0.21
CA GLY A 156 -13.43 0.12 1.08
C GLY A 156 -14.12 -0.79 2.10
N ASN A 157 -14.27 -0.29 3.33
CA ASN A 157 -14.74 -0.99 4.53
C ASN A 157 -15.74 -2.12 4.27
N ASN A 158 -15.25 -3.35 4.24
CA ASN A 158 -15.90 -4.59 4.64
C ASN A 158 -14.95 -5.72 4.27
N PHE A 159 -14.05 -6.20 5.14
CA PHE A 159 -13.83 -7.66 5.20
C PHE A 159 -13.20 -8.21 6.49
N PHE A 160 -12.45 -7.46 7.32
CA PHE A 160 -11.79 -8.07 8.50
C PHE A 160 -11.79 -7.22 9.78
N PRO A 161 -11.77 -7.85 10.98
CA PRO A 161 -11.68 -7.14 12.26
C PRO A 161 -10.29 -6.53 12.45
N HIS A 162 -10.24 -5.24 12.79
CA HIS A 162 -9.01 -4.49 13.06
C HIS A 162 -8.09 -5.21 14.07
N PHE A 163 -6.85 -5.49 13.67
CA PHE A 163 -5.77 -5.84 14.61
C PHE A 163 -4.97 -4.56 14.92
N GLU A 164 -5.01 -4.10 16.18
CA GLU A 164 -4.13 -3.02 16.63
C GLU A 164 -2.67 -3.52 16.62
N ILE A 165 -1.87 -2.99 15.70
CA ILE A 165 -0.41 -3.20 15.67
C ILE A 165 0.26 -1.94 16.21
N ASP A 166 0.97 -2.08 17.33
CA ASP A 166 1.81 -1.01 17.88
C ASP A 166 3.07 -0.83 17.02
N PHE A 167 3.32 0.42 16.57
CA PHE A 167 4.49 0.86 15.79
C PHE A 167 5.58 1.48 16.65
#